data_AF-A0A509CIN3-F1
#
_entry.id   AF-A0A509CIN3-F1
#
_cell.length_a   1.000
_cell.length_b   1.000
_cell.length_c   1.000
_cell.angle_alpha   90.00
_cell.angle_beta   90.00
_cell.angle_gamma   90.00
#
_symmetry.space_group_name_H-M   'P 1'
#
loop_
_entity.id
_entity.type
_entity.pdbx_description
1 polymer ?
#
loop_
_entity_poly.entity_id
_entity_poly.type
_entity_poly.pdbx_seq_one_letter_code
_entity_poly.pdbx_strand_id
1 'polypeptide(L)'
;MANSNMQATDAVAQDTVSASGEFDALLNQAFRPKTTQAAKAVEAAVQTLAQQALANTITVSDDAYKSISAIIAQIDFKLTEQIKLILQHPDWQKLESSWRGMEHLVLQHRDRRKAENSLHESVKR
;
A
#
# COMPACT_ATOMS: atom_id res chain seq x y z
N MET A 1 25.51 43.10 15.45
CA MET A 1 25.64 41.73 14.93
C MET A 1 24.45 41.47 14.05
N ALA A 2 24.68 41.49 12.74
CA ALA A 2 23.71 41.15 11.72
C ALA A 2 23.62 39.63 11.61
N ASN A 3 22.40 39.08 11.55
CA ASN A 3 22.20 37.90 10.74
C ASN A 3 20.77 37.85 10.21
N SER A 4 20.67 38.27 8.95
CA SER A 4 19.53 38.15 8.07
C SER A 4 19.26 36.67 7.79
N ASN A 5 18.06 36.20 8.08
CA ASN A 5 17.55 34.95 7.49
C ASN A 5 16.10 35.15 7.05
N MET A 6 15.92 36.10 6.14
CA MET A 6 14.75 36.21 5.26
C MET A 6 15.24 35.89 3.86
N GLN A 7 15.13 34.63 3.44
CA GLN A 7 15.11 34.21 2.04
C GLN A 7 14.89 32.68 1.97
N ALA A 8 13.62 32.28 1.87
CA ALA A 8 13.21 30.98 1.35
C ALA A 8 11.69 30.97 1.09
N THR A 9 11.17 31.92 0.29
CA THR A 9 9.74 31.93 -0.10
C THR A 9 9.46 32.28 -1.56
N ASP A 10 10.45 32.23 -2.48
CA ASP A 10 10.25 32.65 -3.89
C ASP A 10 10.42 31.55 -4.95
N ALA A 11 10.51 30.28 -4.59
CA ALA A 11 10.77 29.20 -5.57
C ALA A 11 9.53 28.43 -6.07
N VAL A 12 8.30 28.84 -5.72
CA VAL A 12 7.07 28.09 -6.08
C VAL A 12 6.24 28.80 -7.17
N ALA A 13 6.63 30.00 -7.62
CA ALA A 13 5.84 30.81 -8.56
C ALA A 13 6.20 30.61 -10.05
N GLN A 14 7.23 29.83 -10.38
CA GLN A 14 7.77 29.78 -11.75
C GLN A 14 7.34 28.55 -12.58
N ASP A 15 6.67 27.56 -11.98
CA ASP A 15 6.31 26.29 -12.64
C ASP A 15 4.87 26.26 -13.22
N THR A 16 4.00 27.19 -12.81
CA THR A 16 2.60 27.24 -13.24
C THR A 16 2.40 27.91 -14.60
N VAL A 17 3.32 28.78 -15.01
CA VAL A 17 3.20 29.55 -16.28
C VAL A 17 3.57 28.70 -17.49
N SER A 18 4.52 27.77 -17.37
CA SER A 18 4.95 26.91 -18.49
C SER A 18 3.93 25.81 -18.82
N ALA A 19 3.26 25.24 -17.81
CA ALA A 19 2.23 24.22 -18.01
C ALA A 19 0.98 24.76 -18.77
N SER A 20 0.68 26.05 -18.60
CA SER A 20 -0.48 26.70 -19.23
C SER A 20 -0.31 26.81 -20.76
N GLY A 21 0.87 27.22 -21.23
CA GLY A 21 1.16 27.34 -22.66
C GLY A 21 1.31 26.01 -23.39
N GLU A 22 1.81 24.98 -22.70
CA GLU A 22 1.91 23.61 -23.24
C GLU A 22 0.52 22.96 -23.39
N PHE A 23 -0.36 23.19 -22.42
CA PHE A 23 -1.75 22.74 -22.48
C PHE A 23 -2.52 23.37 -23.65
N ASP A 24 -2.35 24.68 -23.88
CA ASP A 24 -2.95 25.39 -25.02
C ASP A 24 -2.44 24.88 -26.37
N ALA A 25 -1.16 24.51 -26.46
CA ALA A 25 -0.58 23.92 -27.65
C ALA A 25 -1.21 22.55 -27.97
N LEU A 26 -1.42 21.71 -26.96
CA LEU A 26 -2.08 20.40 -27.09
C LEU A 26 -3.56 20.54 -27.47
N LEU A 27 -4.25 21.54 -26.92
CA LEU A 27 -5.67 21.80 -27.20
C LEU A 27 -5.88 22.22 -28.67
N ASN A 28 -5.00 23.10 -29.17
CA ASN A 28 -5.01 23.52 -30.58
C ASN A 28 -4.68 22.37 -31.54
N GLN A 29 -3.79 21.46 -31.15
CA GLN A 29 -3.45 20.27 -31.94
C GLN A 29 -4.61 19.27 -32.02
N ALA A 30 -5.35 19.06 -30.93
CA ALA A 30 -6.42 18.07 -30.84
C ALA A 30 -7.74 18.51 -31.50
N PHE A 31 -8.11 19.80 -31.37
CA PHE A 31 -9.43 20.28 -31.81
C PHE A 31 -9.39 21.16 -33.06
N ARG A 32 -8.22 21.73 -33.42
CA ARG A 32 -8.02 22.58 -34.61
C ARG A 32 -9.13 23.65 -34.81
N PRO A 33 -9.37 24.52 -33.83
CA PRO A 33 -10.40 25.54 -33.92
C PRO A 33 -10.09 26.53 -35.06
N LYS A 34 -11.07 26.74 -35.95
CA LYS A 34 -10.91 27.62 -37.14
C LYS A 34 -11.14 29.10 -36.84
N THR A 35 -11.68 29.43 -35.67
CA THR A 35 -12.01 30.80 -35.26
C THR A 35 -11.65 31.01 -33.79
N THR A 36 -11.36 32.26 -33.41
CA THR A 36 -11.02 32.65 -32.03
C THR A 36 -12.17 32.36 -31.05
N GLN A 37 -13.42 32.46 -31.50
CA GLN A 37 -14.60 32.12 -30.71
C GLN A 37 -14.72 30.61 -30.45
N ALA A 38 -14.36 29.78 -31.43
CA ALA A 38 -14.35 28.32 -31.25
C ALA A 38 -13.24 27.87 -30.27
N ALA A 39 -12.08 28.53 -30.30
CA ALA A 39 -11.00 28.24 -29.36
C ALA A 39 -11.44 28.48 -27.89
N LYS A 40 -12.05 29.64 -27.61
CA LYS A 40 -12.59 29.96 -26.28
C LYS A 40 -13.71 29.00 -25.83
N ALA A 41 -14.56 28.57 -26.76
CA ALA A 41 -15.63 27.62 -26.44
C ALA A 41 -15.08 26.23 -26.10
N VAL A 42 -14.04 25.77 -26.80
CA VAL A 42 -13.36 24.50 -26.53
C VAL A 42 -12.65 24.55 -25.17
N GLU A 43 -11.96 25.65 -24.87
CA GLU A 43 -11.30 25.86 -23.57
C GLU A 43 -12.32 25.79 -22.41
N ALA A 44 -13.44 26.53 -22.51
CA ALA A 44 -14.50 26.51 -21.51
C ALA A 44 -15.15 25.12 -21.36
N ALA A 45 -15.35 24.40 -22.46
CA ALA A 45 -15.90 23.04 -22.44
C ALA A 45 -14.94 22.04 -21.78
N VAL A 46 -13.64 22.12 -22.06
CA VAL A 46 -12.62 21.25 -21.45
C VAL A 46 -12.42 21.60 -19.98
N GLN A 47 -12.46 22.88 -19.60
CA GLN A 47 -12.42 23.29 -18.20
C GLN A 47 -13.62 22.75 -17.42
N THR A 48 -14.82 22.83 -18.00
CA THR A 48 -16.03 22.24 -17.40
C THR A 48 -15.90 20.73 -17.30
N LEU A 49 -15.39 20.06 -18.33
CA LEU A 49 -15.20 18.61 -18.33
C LEU A 49 -14.14 18.17 -17.31
N ALA A 50 -13.05 18.93 -17.14
CA ALA A 50 -12.04 18.70 -16.12
C ALA A 50 -12.60 18.88 -14.70
N GLN A 51 -13.40 19.93 -14.47
CA GLN A 51 -14.09 20.13 -13.20
C GLN A 51 -15.05 18.98 -12.90
N GLN A 52 -15.80 18.50 -13.88
CA GLN A 52 -16.70 17.36 -13.69
C GLN A 52 -15.96 16.03 -13.57
N ALA A 53 -14.84 15.84 -14.25
CA ALA A 53 -14.00 14.66 -14.09
C ALA A 53 -13.34 14.62 -12.70
N LEU A 54 -12.94 15.78 -12.16
CA LEU A 54 -12.40 15.90 -10.81
C LEU A 54 -13.49 15.65 -9.75
N ALA A 55 -14.68 16.22 -9.95
CA ALA A 55 -15.82 16.03 -9.04
C ALA A 55 -16.34 14.58 -9.03
N ASN A 56 -16.26 13.87 -10.16
CA ASN A 56 -16.66 12.47 -10.29
C ASN A 56 -15.51 11.47 -10.09
N THR A 57 -14.29 11.93 -9.84
CA THR A 57 -13.21 11.05 -9.39
C THR A 57 -13.53 10.62 -7.96
N ILE A 58 -13.79 9.32 -7.77
CA ILE A 58 -13.91 8.71 -6.45
C ILE A 58 -12.53 8.80 -5.77
N THR A 59 -12.24 9.96 -5.19
CA THR A 59 -11.10 10.15 -4.30
C THR A 59 -11.51 9.50 -2.98
N VAL A 60 -11.19 8.21 -2.82
CA VAL A 60 -11.21 7.62 -1.47
C VAL A 60 -10.21 8.43 -0.65
N SER A 61 -10.72 9.24 0.27
CA SER A 61 -9.91 10.12 1.11
C SER A 61 -8.83 9.30 1.82
N ASP A 62 -7.61 9.84 1.92
CA ASP A 62 -6.54 9.28 2.77
C ASP A 62 -7.04 9.02 4.20
N ASP A 63 -7.98 9.83 4.66
CA ASP A 63 -8.65 9.69 5.97
C ASP A 63 -9.54 8.44 6.06
N ALA A 64 -10.16 8.02 4.95
CA ALA A 64 -10.94 6.78 4.90
C ALA A 64 -10.01 5.55 5.00
N TYR A 65 -8.85 5.58 4.32
CA TYR A 65 -7.85 4.52 4.46
C TYR A 65 -7.31 4.43 5.90
N LYS A 66 -6.95 5.57 6.50
CA LYS A 66 -6.50 5.61 7.91
C LYS A 66 -7.57 5.09 8.88
N SER A 67 -8.83 5.45 8.65
CA SER A 67 -9.95 4.96 9.45
C SER A 67 -10.11 3.44 9.34
N ILE A 68 -10.08 2.89 8.12
CA ILE A 68 -10.13 1.43 7.90
C ILE A 68 -8.94 0.73 8.56
N SER A 69 -7.72 1.27 8.41
CA SER A 69 -6.53 0.72 9.07
C SER A 69 -6.65 0.75 10.61
N ALA A 70 -7.23 1.81 11.18
CA ALA A 70 -7.48 1.90 12.62
C ALA A 70 -8.51 0.86 13.09
N ILE A 71 -9.55 0.61 12.29
CA ILE A 71 -10.55 -0.43 12.57
C ILE A 71 -9.90 -1.82 12.50
N ILE A 72 -9.10 -2.10 11.47
CA ILE A 72 -8.36 -3.37 11.34
C ILE A 72 -7.46 -3.59 12.56
N ALA A 73 -6.68 -2.58 12.96
CA ALA A 73 -5.80 -2.68 14.13
C ALA A 73 -6.57 -3.00 15.43
N GLN A 74 -7.76 -2.42 15.61
CA GLN A 74 -8.61 -2.73 16.75
C GLN A 74 -9.16 -4.17 16.71
N ILE A 75 -9.51 -4.67 15.52
CA ILE A 75 -9.94 -6.06 15.34
C ILE A 75 -8.77 -7.00 15.67
N ASP A 76 -7.59 -6.75 15.12
CA ASP A 76 -6.40 -7.57 15.36
C ASP A 76 -6.02 -7.60 16.84
N PHE A 77 -6.13 -6.46 17.52
CA PHE A 77 -5.92 -6.39 18.97
C PHE A 77 -6.90 -7.30 19.72
N LYS A 78 -8.21 -7.19 19.44
CA LYS A 78 -9.24 -8.02 20.08
C LYS A 78 -9.04 -9.51 19.80
N LEU A 79 -8.70 -9.88 18.57
CA LEU A 79 -8.43 -11.26 18.20
C LEU A 79 -7.19 -11.78 18.93
N THR A 80 -6.12 -10.99 18.99
CA THR A 80 -4.89 -11.35 19.70
C THR A 80 -5.15 -11.58 21.19
N GLU A 81 -5.91 -10.71 21.85
CA GLU A 81 -6.29 -10.89 23.25
C GLU A 81 -7.06 -12.20 23.47
N GLN A 82 -8.06 -12.48 22.63
CA GLN A 82 -8.85 -13.71 22.75
C GLN A 82 -8.01 -14.97 22.51
N ILE A 83 -7.20 -14.97 21.45
CA ILE A 83 -6.30 -16.09 21.15
C ILE A 83 -5.34 -16.28 22.31
N LYS A 84 -4.76 -15.21 22.86
CA LYS A 84 -3.86 -15.32 24.02
C LYS A 84 -4.54 -16.03 25.20
N LEU A 85 -5.79 -15.69 25.51
CA LEU A 85 -6.53 -16.36 26.58
C LEU A 85 -6.73 -17.86 26.29
N ILE A 86 -7.06 -18.22 25.04
CA ILE A 86 -7.21 -19.63 24.62
C ILE A 86 -5.88 -20.38 24.75
N LEU A 87 -4.79 -19.82 24.23
CA LEU A 87 -3.46 -20.46 24.26
C LEU A 87 -2.86 -20.54 25.68
N GLN A 88 -3.24 -19.61 26.57
CA GLN A 88 -2.77 -19.64 27.95
C GLN A 88 -3.61 -20.56 28.85
N HIS A 89 -4.70 -21.14 28.33
CA HIS A 89 -5.54 -22.04 29.12
C HIS A 89 -4.79 -23.33 29.49
N PRO A 90 -4.77 -23.75 30.78
CA PRO A 90 -3.94 -24.87 31.25
C PRO A 90 -4.27 -26.20 30.56
N ASP A 91 -5.55 -26.45 30.27
CA ASP A 91 -5.95 -27.69 29.57
C ASP A 91 -5.47 -27.70 28.13
N TRP A 92 -5.49 -26.54 27.47
CA TRP A 92 -4.98 -26.41 26.11
C TRP A 92 -3.47 -26.59 26.07
N GLN A 93 -2.73 -26.00 27.02
CA GLN A 93 -1.28 -26.18 27.14
C GLN A 93 -0.87 -27.63 27.39
N LYS A 94 -1.65 -28.36 28.21
CA LYS A 94 -1.42 -29.79 28.46
C LYS A 94 -1.63 -30.64 27.21
N LEU A 95 -2.66 -30.32 26.43
CA LEU A 95 -2.93 -31.01 25.17
C LEU A 95 -1.85 -30.66 24.12
N GLU A 96 -1.51 -29.39 23.97
CA GLU A 96 -0.50 -28.92 23.02
C GLU A 96 0.88 -29.50 23.33
N SER A 97 1.31 -29.50 24.59
CA SER A 97 2.59 -30.10 24.99
C SER A 97 2.65 -31.61 24.70
N SER A 98 1.57 -32.34 24.91
CA SER A 98 1.48 -33.77 24.57
C SER A 98 1.57 -33.99 23.07
N TRP A 99 0.87 -33.17 22.29
CA TRP A 99 0.87 -33.24 20.82
C TRP A 99 2.23 -32.87 20.22
N ARG A 100 2.82 -31.75 20.63
CA ARG A 100 4.17 -31.32 20.24
C ARG A 100 5.23 -32.33 20.66
N GLY A 101 5.07 -32.95 21.83
CA GLY A 101 5.94 -34.03 22.29
C GLY A 101 5.93 -35.22 21.33
N MET A 102 4.73 -35.67 20.92
CA MET A 102 4.58 -36.75 19.94
C MET A 102 5.12 -36.37 18.56
N GLU A 103 4.81 -35.16 18.08
CA GLU A 103 5.32 -34.62 16.83
C GLU A 103 6.85 -34.64 16.82
N HIS A 104 7.48 -34.16 17.89
CA HIS A 104 8.93 -34.16 18.03
C HIS A 104 9.52 -35.57 17.98
N LEU A 105 8.91 -36.56 18.64
CA LEU A 105 9.36 -37.96 18.56
C LEU A 105 9.26 -38.53 17.14
N VAL A 106 8.17 -38.23 16.43
CA VAL A 106 7.97 -38.66 15.04
C VAL A 106 8.98 -38.01 14.10
N LEU A 107 9.23 -36.71 14.27
CA LEU A 107 10.23 -35.96 13.50
C LEU A 107 11.63 -36.54 13.72
N GLN A 108 12.03 -36.73 14.98
CA GLN A 108 13.33 -37.35 15.30
C GLN A 108 13.47 -38.74 14.68
N HIS A 109 12.43 -39.58 14.80
CA HIS A 109 12.49 -40.93 14.24
C HIS A 109 12.60 -40.91 12.71
N ARG A 110 11.83 -40.05 12.04
CA ARG A 110 11.87 -39.89 10.57
C ARG A 110 13.25 -39.43 10.11
N ASP A 111 13.80 -38.42 10.77
CA ASP A 111 15.04 -37.78 10.35
C ASP A 111 16.25 -38.70 10.61
N ARG A 112 16.25 -39.43 11.74
CA ARG A 112 17.22 -40.50 12.00
C ARG A 112 17.18 -41.59 10.93
N ARG A 113 15.99 -42.10 10.58
CA ARG A 113 15.84 -43.13 9.53
C ARG A 113 16.33 -42.65 8.16
N LYS A 114 16.10 -41.38 7.82
CA LYS A 114 16.64 -40.78 6.59
C LYS A 114 18.16 -40.74 6.60
N ALA A 115 18.78 -40.36 7.72
CA ALA A 115 20.22 -40.34 7.87
C ALA A 115 20.83 -41.75 7.77
N GLU A 116 20.24 -42.74 8.44
CA GLU A 116 20.65 -44.15 8.36
C GLU A 116 20.58 -44.68 6.91
N ASN A 117 19.49 -44.40 6.18
CA ASN A 117 19.36 -44.78 4.78
C ASN A 117 20.40 -44.08 3.88
N SER A 118 20.70 -42.80 4.14
CA SER A 118 21.72 -42.07 3.39
C SER A 118 23.12 -42.65 3.62
N LEU A 119 23.45 -43.02 4.86
CA LEU A 119 24.72 -43.67 5.18
C LEU A 119 24.83 -45.04 4.51
N HIS A 120 23.76 -45.84 4.52
CA HIS A 120 23.71 -47.10 3.79
C HIS A 120 23.94 -46.94 2.28
N GLU A 121 23.34 -45.92 1.66
CA GLU A 121 23.55 -45.62 0.23
C GLU A 121 24.95 -45.05 -0.08
N SER A 122 25.60 -44.37 0.87
CA SER A 122 26.99 -43.92 0.73
C SER A 122 28.00 -45.06 0.89
N VAL A 123 27.75 -46.04 1.76
CA VAL A 123 28.64 -47.20 1.97
C VAL A 123 28.56 -48.21 0.81
N LYS A 124 27.43 -48.27 0.09
CA LYS A 124 27.27 -49.14 -1.09
C LYS A 124 27.92 -48.61 -2.37
N ARG A 125 28.35 -47.34 -2.41
CA ARG A 125 29.06 -46.74 -3.54
C ARG A 125 30.56 -46.89 -3.34
#